data_AF-W2TKW4-F1
#
_entry.id   AF-W2TKW4-F1
#
_cell.length_a   1.000
_cell.length_b   1.000
_cell.length_c   1.000
_cell.angle_alpha   90.00
_cell.angle_beta   90.00
_cell.angle_gamma   90.00
#
_symmetry.space_group_name_H-M   'P 1'
#
loop_
_entity.id
_entity.type
_entity.pdbx_description
1 polymer ?
#
loop_
_entity_poly.entity_id
_entity_poly.type
_entity_poly.pdbx_seq_one_letter_code
_entity_poly.pdbx_strand_id
1 'polypeptide(L)'
;MAFPASAGRGVTQVIDRCEAAKSSGFLDLSSCTLMYIADAIYLVLKGFEVTKVSLRNNCLKKFPKKMINKFPNATIFNMEGNEIEEIPDEFEQWTSMRGINAANNKLSTFPKGIFSMKNLAILDLSGNQIEEIDVDRLYTSCPLLLQLNLSGNPLKTETKTRLSSSPSKPSKIQLKLD
;
A
#
# COMPACT_ATOMS: atom_id res chain seq x y z
N MET A 1 5.67 -32.68 24.32
CA MET A 1 5.71 -31.29 23.82
C MET A 1 4.42 -31.05 23.04
N ALA A 2 3.51 -30.22 23.56
CA ALA A 2 2.29 -29.87 22.85
C ALA A 2 2.60 -28.71 21.91
N PHE A 3 2.41 -28.90 20.60
CA PHE A 3 2.39 -27.79 19.65
C PHE A 3 1.18 -26.90 20.01
N PRO A 4 1.32 -25.56 20.00
CA PRO A 4 0.18 -24.70 20.23
C PRO A 4 -0.80 -24.91 19.06
N ALA A 5 -2.01 -25.40 19.33
CA ALA A 5 -3.06 -25.61 18.34
C ALA A 5 -3.47 -24.31 17.59
N SER A 6 -3.07 -23.15 18.11
CA SER A 6 -3.24 -21.84 17.49
C SER A 6 -2.34 -21.61 16.27
N ALA A 7 -1.14 -22.20 16.22
CA ALA A 7 -0.22 -22.04 15.09
C ALA A 7 -0.76 -22.72 13.82
N GLY A 8 -1.45 -23.86 13.96
CA GLY A 8 -2.04 -24.59 12.83
C GLY A 8 -3.16 -23.81 12.15
N ARG A 9 -4.06 -23.16 12.91
CA ARG A 9 -5.19 -22.41 12.34
C ARG A 9 -4.75 -21.20 11.52
N GLY A 10 -3.71 -20.47 11.96
CA GLY A 10 -3.18 -19.33 11.22
C GLY A 10 -2.55 -19.74 9.88
N VAL A 11 -1.82 -20.86 9.86
CA VAL A 11 -1.20 -21.39 8.65
C VAL A 11 -2.25 -21.90 7.66
N THR A 12 -3.24 -22.67 8.11
CA THR A 12 -4.33 -23.15 7.24
C THR A 12 -5.11 -21.99 6.64
N GLN A 13 -5.41 -20.96 7.43
CA GLN A 13 -6.12 -19.77 6.95
C GLN A 13 -5.35 -19.04 5.84
N VAL A 14 -4.03 -18.86 5.98
CA VAL A 14 -3.21 -18.21 4.95
C VAL A 14 -3.19 -19.01 3.66
N ILE A 15 -3.08 -20.35 3.75
CA ILE A 15 -3.09 -21.23 2.58
C ILE A 15 -4.43 -21.16 1.86
N ASP A 16 -5.56 -21.28 2.56
CA ASP A 16 -6.90 -21.22 1.95
C ASP A 16 -7.12 -19.90 1.20
N ARG A 17 -6.64 -18.78 1.76
CA ARG A 17 -6.71 -17.47 1.10
C ARG A 17 -5.78 -17.36 -0.10
N CYS A 18 -4.63 -18.04 -0.08
CA CYS A 18 -3.78 -18.14 -1.27
C CYS A 18 -4.46 -18.96 -2.37
N GLU A 19 -5.11 -20.07 -2.02
CA GLU A 19 -5.88 -20.87 -2.99
C GLU A 19 -7.03 -20.06 -3.59
N ALA A 20 -7.78 -19.30 -2.78
CA ALA A 20 -8.83 -18.40 -3.27
C ALA A 20 -8.27 -17.28 -4.19
N ALA A 21 -7.05 -16.82 -3.93
CA ALA A 21 -6.39 -15.82 -4.77
C ALA A 21 -6.05 -16.34 -6.18
N LYS A 22 -5.81 -17.65 -6.34
CA LYS A 22 -5.50 -18.25 -7.65
C LYS A 22 -6.63 -18.09 -8.65
N SER A 23 -7.88 -18.19 -8.20
CA SER A 23 -9.06 -18.03 -9.06
C SER A 23 -9.57 -16.59 -9.13
N SER A 24 -9.42 -15.82 -8.04
CA SER A 24 -9.99 -14.47 -7.95
C SER A 24 -9.03 -13.35 -8.36
N GLY A 25 -7.72 -13.62 -8.38
CA GLY A 25 -6.67 -12.62 -8.53
C GLY A 25 -6.56 -11.64 -7.34
N PHE A 26 -7.25 -11.91 -6.23
CA PHE A 26 -7.21 -11.12 -5.01
C PHE A 26 -6.56 -11.91 -3.87
N LEU A 27 -5.38 -11.47 -3.45
CA LEU A 27 -4.68 -12.01 -2.30
C LEU A 27 -5.05 -11.24 -1.03
N ASP A 28 -5.93 -11.81 -0.21
CA ASP A 28 -6.26 -11.26 1.09
C ASP A 28 -5.48 -11.96 2.21
N LEU A 29 -4.55 -11.26 2.85
CA LEU A 29 -3.80 -11.72 4.02
C LEU A 29 -4.04 -10.78 5.21
N SER A 30 -5.20 -10.12 5.26
CA SER A 30 -5.54 -9.21 6.33
C SER A 30 -5.79 -9.93 7.67
N SER A 31 -5.43 -9.26 8.78
CA SER A 31 -5.65 -9.76 10.15
C SER A 31 -5.04 -11.13 10.43
N CYS A 32 -3.91 -11.44 9.80
CA CYS A 32 -3.18 -12.69 9.95
C CYS A 32 -2.03 -12.60 10.98
N THR A 33 -1.91 -11.49 11.71
CA THR A 33 -0.83 -11.22 12.68
C THR A 33 0.58 -11.37 12.10
N LEU A 34 0.73 -11.09 10.79
CA LEU A 34 1.97 -11.30 10.07
C LEU A 34 3.02 -10.27 10.47
N MET A 35 4.21 -10.74 10.83
CA MET A 35 5.39 -9.89 11.04
C MET A 35 6.23 -9.73 9.75
N TYR A 36 6.13 -10.71 8.85
CA TYR A 36 6.72 -10.71 7.52
C TYR A 36 5.91 -11.62 6.59
N ILE A 37 6.12 -11.48 5.28
CA ILE A 37 5.49 -12.36 4.29
C ILE A 37 6.44 -13.52 3.98
N ALA A 38 5.99 -14.74 4.24
CA ALA A 38 6.77 -15.95 4.00
C ALA A 38 6.90 -16.25 2.49
N ASP A 39 8.06 -16.77 2.09
CA ASP A 39 8.35 -17.06 0.68
C ASP A 39 7.44 -18.11 0.06
N ALA A 40 6.88 -19.00 0.89
CA ALA A 40 5.91 -20.01 0.47
C ALA A 40 4.68 -19.40 -0.23
N ILE A 41 4.25 -18.20 0.16
CA ILE A 41 3.11 -17.51 -0.47
C ILE A 41 3.41 -17.24 -1.94
N TYR A 42 4.62 -16.77 -2.26
CA TYR A 42 5.02 -16.52 -3.65
C TYR A 42 5.20 -17.81 -4.47
N LEU A 43 5.52 -18.92 -3.81
CA LEU A 43 5.62 -20.23 -4.46
C LEU A 43 4.23 -20.79 -4.80
N VAL A 44 3.28 -20.70 -3.87
CA VAL A 44 1.90 -21.15 -4.06
C VAL A 44 1.22 -20.35 -5.18
N LEU A 45 1.46 -19.04 -5.25
CA LEU A 45 0.87 -18.15 -6.25
C LEU A 45 1.68 -18.04 -7.54
N LYS A 46 2.74 -18.86 -7.70
CA LYS A 46 3.58 -18.83 -8.89
C LYS A 46 2.76 -19.22 -10.12
N GLY A 47 2.74 -18.34 -11.13
CA GLY A 47 2.01 -18.56 -12.38
C GLY A 47 0.55 -18.11 -12.36
N PHE A 48 0.06 -17.58 -11.24
CA PHE A 48 -1.26 -16.99 -11.14
C PHE A 48 -1.17 -15.47 -11.18
N GLU A 49 -2.14 -14.83 -11.81
CA GLU A 49 -2.21 -13.37 -11.88
C GLU A 49 -2.89 -12.81 -10.63
N VAL A 50 -2.12 -12.06 -9.83
CA VAL A 50 -2.64 -11.34 -8.66
C VAL A 50 -2.70 -9.85 -9.01
N THR A 51 -3.91 -9.31 -9.01
CA THR A 51 -4.18 -7.91 -9.36
C THR A 51 -4.52 -7.06 -8.14
N LYS A 52 -4.90 -7.69 -7.02
CA LYS A 52 -5.26 -7.01 -5.78
C LYS A 52 -4.59 -7.72 -4.61
N VAL A 53 -4.02 -6.96 -3.69
CA VAL A 53 -3.40 -7.50 -2.47
C VAL A 53 -3.84 -6.69 -1.26
N SER A 54 -4.24 -7.38 -0.20
CA SER A 54 -4.60 -6.80 1.10
C SER A 54 -3.76 -7.43 2.20
N LEU A 55 -2.98 -6.62 2.91
CA LEU A 55 -2.15 -6.96 4.07
C LEU A 55 -2.62 -6.21 5.32
N ARG A 56 -3.87 -5.73 5.30
CA ARG A 56 -4.44 -4.88 6.34
C ARG A 56 -4.36 -5.50 7.74
N ASN A 57 -4.14 -4.69 8.77
CA ASN A 57 -4.16 -5.10 10.18
C ASN A 57 -3.20 -6.27 10.47
N ASN A 58 -1.94 -6.10 10.14
CA ASN A 58 -0.86 -7.02 10.49
C ASN A 58 0.21 -6.28 11.32
N CYS A 59 1.32 -6.94 11.62
CA CYS A 59 2.42 -6.38 12.40
C CYS A 59 3.67 -6.18 11.52
N LEU A 60 3.47 -5.82 10.24
CA LEU A 60 4.57 -5.65 9.30
C LEU A 60 5.34 -4.38 9.64
N LYS A 61 6.62 -4.51 9.98
CA LYS A 61 7.53 -3.37 10.20
C LYS A 61 8.23 -2.90 8.92
N LYS A 62 8.36 -3.82 7.96
CA LYS A 62 9.03 -3.58 6.68
C LYS A 62 8.08 -3.87 5.54
N PHE A 63 8.16 -3.05 4.49
CA PHE A 63 7.45 -3.30 3.26
C PHE A 63 7.91 -4.62 2.60
N PRO A 64 6.99 -5.48 2.13
CA PRO A 64 7.33 -6.76 1.51
C PRO A 64 7.80 -6.58 0.05
N LYS A 65 9.03 -6.09 -0.13
CA LYS A 65 9.58 -5.74 -1.47
C LYS A 65 9.51 -6.84 -2.53
N LYS A 66 9.54 -8.12 -2.13
CA LYS A 66 9.40 -9.25 -3.08
C LYS A 66 8.05 -9.25 -3.80
N MET A 67 6.99 -8.69 -3.20
CA MET A 67 5.68 -8.58 -3.84
C MET A 67 5.72 -7.75 -5.12
N ILE A 68 6.60 -6.76 -5.19
CA ILE A 68 6.72 -5.88 -6.35
C ILE A 68 7.08 -6.70 -7.60
N ASN A 69 8.12 -7.54 -7.46
CA ASN A 69 8.60 -8.40 -8.53
C ASN A 69 7.70 -9.61 -8.78
N LYS A 70 6.97 -10.08 -7.77
CA LYS A 70 6.11 -11.28 -7.89
C LYS A 70 4.73 -10.96 -8.43
N PHE A 71 4.21 -9.77 -8.18
CA PHE A 71 2.90 -9.32 -8.62
C PHE A 71 3.01 -8.00 -9.38
N PRO A 72 3.71 -7.96 -10.53
CA PRO A 72 3.97 -6.71 -11.27
C PRO A 72 2.69 -6.06 -11.83
N ASN A 73 1.65 -6.85 -12.06
CA ASN A 73 0.35 -6.40 -12.59
C ASN A 73 -0.63 -5.97 -11.47
N ALA A 74 -0.16 -5.84 -10.22
CA ALA A 74 -1.01 -5.38 -9.14
C ALA A 74 -1.55 -3.97 -9.44
N THR A 75 -2.85 -3.79 -9.18
CA THR A 75 -3.59 -2.54 -9.38
C THR A 75 -4.09 -1.96 -8.07
N ILE A 76 -4.30 -2.79 -7.05
CA ILE A 76 -4.75 -2.37 -5.72
C ILE A 76 -3.85 -3.01 -4.67
N PHE A 77 -3.32 -2.18 -3.77
CA PHE A 77 -2.48 -2.60 -2.67
C PHE A 77 -2.94 -1.93 -1.38
N ASN A 78 -3.37 -2.74 -0.42
CA ASN A 78 -3.77 -2.27 0.90
C ASN A 78 -2.80 -2.83 1.95
N MET A 79 -2.14 -1.95 2.69
CA MET A 79 -1.27 -2.26 3.82
C MET A 79 -1.64 -1.44 5.06
N GLU A 80 -2.90 -1.00 5.15
CA GLU A 80 -3.44 -0.24 6.28
C GLU A 80 -3.20 -0.96 7.62
N GLY A 81 -2.92 -0.20 8.68
CA GLY A 81 -2.87 -0.74 10.04
C GLY A 81 -1.71 -1.71 10.22
N ASN A 82 -0.52 -1.28 9.80
CA ASN A 82 0.74 -1.99 10.02
C ASN A 82 1.72 -1.04 10.74
N GLU A 83 2.98 -1.46 10.87
CA GLU A 83 4.05 -0.67 11.48
C GLU A 83 5.13 -0.30 10.47
N ILE A 84 4.78 -0.14 9.19
CA ILE A 84 5.75 0.08 8.11
C ILE A 84 6.34 1.48 8.26
N GLU A 85 7.67 1.55 8.37
CA GLU A 85 8.42 2.80 8.56
C GLU A 85 8.86 3.41 7.22
N GLU A 86 9.13 2.56 6.22
CA GLU A 86 9.61 2.98 4.90
C GLU A 86 9.02 2.12 3.78
N ILE A 87 8.84 2.75 2.63
CA ILE A 87 8.51 2.08 1.37
C ILE A 87 9.75 2.19 0.47
N PRO A 88 10.24 1.07 -0.08
CA PRO A 88 11.51 1.03 -0.79
C PRO A 88 11.41 1.65 -2.19
N ASP A 89 12.55 2.02 -2.78
CA ASP A 89 12.60 2.65 -4.11
C ASP A 89 12.05 1.73 -5.22
N GLU A 90 12.19 0.41 -5.08
CA GLU A 90 11.62 -0.57 -6.01
C GLU A 90 10.11 -0.41 -6.18
N PHE A 91 9.41 0.27 -5.27
CA PHE A 91 7.98 0.58 -5.38
C PHE A 91 7.62 1.32 -6.67
N GLU A 92 8.58 1.98 -7.32
CA GLU A 92 8.41 2.61 -8.64
C GLU A 92 8.08 1.62 -9.78
N GLN A 93 8.42 0.33 -9.61
CA GLN A 93 8.19 -0.70 -10.63
C GLN A 93 6.69 -1.05 -10.77
N TRP A 94 5.87 -0.72 -9.77
CA TRP A 94 4.43 -0.95 -9.76
C TRP A 94 3.67 0.12 -10.56
N THR A 95 3.91 0.12 -11.87
CA THR A 95 3.37 1.12 -12.82
C THR A 95 1.88 0.94 -13.13
N SER A 96 1.30 -0.23 -12.82
CA SER A 96 -0.13 -0.54 -13.05
C SER A 96 -1.05 -0.15 -11.89
N MET A 97 -0.49 0.43 -10.83
CA MET A 97 -1.24 0.76 -9.61
C MET A 97 -2.32 1.82 -9.86
N ARG A 98 -3.50 1.53 -9.32
CA ARG A 98 -4.70 2.39 -9.34
C ARG A 98 -5.14 2.81 -7.94
N GLY A 99 -4.90 1.98 -6.94
CA GLY A 99 -5.27 2.26 -5.55
C GLY A 99 -4.21 1.79 -4.56
N ILE A 100 -3.74 2.71 -3.71
CA ILE A 100 -2.86 2.41 -2.58
C ILE A 100 -3.53 2.89 -1.30
N ASN A 101 -3.61 2.00 -0.32
CA ASN A 101 -3.94 2.36 1.05
C ASN A 101 -2.79 1.92 1.97
N ALA A 102 -2.10 2.90 2.55
CA ALA A 102 -1.06 2.72 3.55
C ALA A 102 -1.39 3.49 4.83
N ALA A 103 -2.68 3.73 5.09
CA ALA A 103 -3.11 4.46 6.26
C ALA A 103 -2.71 3.75 7.57
N ASN A 104 -2.54 4.51 8.65
CA ASN A 104 -2.19 3.99 9.97
C ASN A 104 -0.91 3.11 9.92
N ASN A 105 0.18 3.71 9.46
CA ASN A 105 1.53 3.14 9.47
C ASN A 105 2.49 4.12 10.17
N LYS A 106 3.80 3.90 10.04
CA LYS A 106 4.84 4.74 10.64
C LYS A 106 5.69 5.45 9.58
N LEU A 107 5.12 5.71 8.40
CA LEU A 107 5.86 6.32 7.29
C LEU A 107 6.26 7.75 7.66
N SER A 108 7.55 8.02 7.76
CA SER A 108 8.11 9.35 8.05
C SER A 108 8.32 10.19 6.79
N THR A 109 8.40 9.53 5.63
CA THR A 109 8.68 10.18 4.35
C THR A 109 7.64 9.78 3.31
N PHE A 110 7.37 10.69 2.38
CA PHE A 110 6.52 10.40 1.24
C PHE A 110 7.23 9.42 0.28
N PRO A 111 6.59 8.32 -0.12
CA PRO A 111 7.23 7.31 -0.97
C PRO A 111 7.40 7.82 -2.41
N LYS A 112 8.64 8.10 -2.81
CA LYS A 112 8.99 8.66 -4.12
C LYS A 112 8.55 7.78 -5.30
N GLY A 113 8.46 6.46 -5.11
CA GLY A 113 7.96 5.53 -6.13
C GLY A 113 6.54 5.83 -6.61
N ILE A 114 5.72 6.53 -5.82
CA ILE A 114 4.37 6.97 -6.23
C ILE A 114 4.44 7.90 -7.46
N PHE A 115 5.52 8.67 -7.63
CA PHE A 115 5.67 9.58 -8.76
C PHE A 115 5.80 8.86 -10.12
N SER A 116 5.98 7.54 -10.12
CA SER A 116 6.01 6.71 -11.34
C SER A 116 4.63 6.13 -11.70
N MET A 117 3.63 6.27 -10.83
CA MET A 117 2.31 5.63 -10.95
C MET A 117 1.30 6.53 -11.66
N LYS A 118 1.39 6.60 -12.99
CA LYS A 118 0.54 7.47 -13.83
C LYS A 118 -0.96 7.14 -13.76
N ASN A 119 -1.30 5.90 -13.41
CA ASN A 119 -2.67 5.41 -13.33
C ASN A 119 -3.28 5.46 -11.92
N LEU A 120 -2.54 6.03 -10.94
CA LEU A 120 -2.99 6.07 -9.56
C LEU A 120 -4.20 6.99 -9.41
N ALA A 121 -5.30 6.43 -8.93
CA ALA A 121 -6.57 7.11 -8.72
C ALA A 121 -6.88 7.33 -7.23
N ILE A 122 -6.43 6.43 -6.36
CA ILE A 122 -6.69 6.49 -4.92
C ILE A 122 -5.38 6.34 -4.17
N LEU A 123 -5.08 7.29 -3.30
CA LEU A 123 -3.95 7.25 -2.38
C LEU A 123 -4.40 7.63 -0.98
N ASP A 124 -4.32 6.69 -0.05
CA ASP A 124 -4.50 6.94 1.37
C ASP A 124 -3.19 6.70 2.12
N LEU A 125 -2.68 7.77 2.73
CA LEU A 125 -1.49 7.79 3.58
C LEU A 125 -1.83 8.39 4.96
N SER A 126 -3.12 8.44 5.34
CA SER A 126 -3.55 9.03 6.62
C SER A 126 -2.95 8.32 7.83
N GLY A 127 -2.82 9.03 8.96
CA GLY A 127 -2.28 8.45 10.20
C GLY A 127 -0.85 7.93 10.06
N ASN A 128 0.00 8.69 9.36
CA ASN A 128 1.44 8.45 9.24
C ASN A 128 2.21 9.65 9.84
N GLN A 129 3.53 9.69 9.64
CA GLN A 129 4.43 10.73 10.16
C GLN A 129 5.04 11.58 9.04
N ILE A 130 4.32 11.76 7.94
CA ILE A 130 4.81 12.49 6.76
C ILE A 130 4.73 14.00 7.02
N GLU A 131 5.87 14.69 6.93
CA GLU A 131 5.94 16.14 7.15
C GLU A 131 5.85 16.96 5.86
N GLU A 132 6.35 16.41 4.75
CA GLU A 132 6.45 17.13 3.48
C GLU A 132 6.27 16.22 2.27
N ILE A 133 5.78 16.83 1.20
CA ILE A 133 5.49 16.18 -0.08
C ILE A 133 5.79 17.19 -1.17
N ASP A 134 6.42 16.73 -2.26
CA ASP A 134 6.52 17.50 -3.50
C ASP A 134 5.17 17.48 -4.22
N VAL A 135 4.35 18.49 -3.92
CA VAL A 135 2.96 18.59 -4.40
C VAL A 135 2.87 18.71 -5.92
N ASP A 136 3.73 19.51 -6.53
CA ASP A 136 3.68 19.73 -7.97
C ASP A 136 4.09 18.48 -8.71
N ARG A 137 5.12 17.78 -8.20
CA ARG A 137 5.51 16.48 -8.72
C ARG A 137 4.41 15.45 -8.55
N LEU A 138 3.75 15.38 -7.38
CA LEU A 138 2.65 14.46 -7.13
C LEU A 138 1.54 14.63 -8.17
N TYR A 139 1.06 15.85 -8.37
CA TYR A 139 -0.05 16.12 -9.28
C TYR A 139 0.34 15.99 -10.76
N THR A 140 1.58 16.34 -11.13
CA THR A 140 2.08 16.17 -12.50
C THR A 140 2.27 14.69 -12.84
N SER A 141 2.76 13.89 -11.89
CA SER A 141 2.99 12.45 -12.05
C SER A 141 1.71 11.62 -12.02
N CYS A 142 0.74 12.00 -11.19
CA CYS A 142 -0.52 11.27 -10.98
C CYS A 142 -1.72 12.13 -11.41
N PRO A 143 -1.88 12.42 -12.72
CA PRO A 143 -2.96 13.29 -13.20
C PRO A 143 -4.36 12.67 -13.03
N LEU A 144 -4.44 11.35 -12.84
CA LEU A 144 -5.68 10.60 -12.65
C LEU A 144 -6.09 10.48 -11.17
N LEU A 145 -5.39 11.15 -10.24
CA LEU A 145 -5.66 11.06 -8.81
C LEU A 145 -7.03 11.66 -8.48
N LEU A 146 -7.95 10.81 -8.03
CA LEU A 146 -9.32 11.16 -7.64
C LEU A 146 -9.46 11.31 -6.12
N GLN A 147 -8.65 10.61 -5.33
CA GLN A 147 -8.71 10.66 -3.88
C GLN A 147 -7.29 10.70 -3.31
N LEU A 148 -7.03 11.71 -2.48
CA LEU A 148 -5.81 11.84 -1.71
C LEU A 148 -6.16 12.10 -0.25
N ASN A 149 -5.79 11.16 0.61
CA ASN A 149 -5.98 11.27 2.04
C ASN A 149 -4.63 11.31 2.76
N LEU A 150 -4.38 12.40 3.46
CA LEU A 150 -3.18 12.67 4.23
C LEU A 150 -3.51 13.14 5.65
N SER A 151 -4.77 12.97 6.11
CA SER A 151 -5.17 13.33 7.47
C SER A 151 -4.30 12.67 8.53
N GLY A 152 -4.18 13.30 9.70
CA GLY A 152 -3.38 12.74 10.79
C GLY A 152 -1.89 12.59 10.48
N ASN A 153 -1.36 13.33 9.50
CA ASN A 153 0.08 13.49 9.29
C ASN A 153 0.55 14.87 9.78
N PRO A 154 1.78 14.99 10.30
CA PRO A 154 2.38 16.26 10.73
C PRO A 154 2.81 17.15 9.54
N LEU A 155 1.96 17.29 8.52
CA LEU A 155 2.24 18.09 7.33
C LEU A 155 2.44 19.56 7.69
N LYS A 156 3.52 20.15 7.18
CA LYS A 156 3.77 21.59 7.28
C LYS A 156 2.61 22.38 6.66
N THR A 157 2.28 23.52 7.26
CA THR A 157 1.18 24.40 6.80
C THR A 157 1.35 24.77 5.33
N GLU A 158 2.58 25.07 4.91
CA GLU A 158 2.91 25.38 3.52
C GLU A 158 2.54 24.23 2.58
N THR A 159 2.85 22.98 2.94
CA THR A 159 2.49 21.80 2.16
C THR A 159 0.97 21.63 2.07
N LYS A 160 0.23 21.83 3.17
CA LYS A 160 -1.25 21.80 3.16
C LYS A 160 -1.84 22.87 2.24
N THR A 161 -1.30 24.08 2.28
CA THR A 161 -1.71 25.18 1.39
C THR A 161 -1.43 24.81 -0.07
N ARG A 162 -0.22 24.32 -0.39
CA ARG A 162 0.15 23.89 -1.75
C ARG A 162 -0.74 22.75 -2.26
N LEU A 163 -1.05 21.76 -1.43
CA LEU A 163 -1.96 20.66 -1.79
C LEU A 163 -3.35 21.18 -2.18
N SER A 164 -3.78 22.28 -1.56
CA SER A 164 -5.10 22.88 -1.80
C SER A 164 -5.12 23.84 -2.99
N SER A 165 -4.04 24.60 -3.22
CA SER A 165 -3.97 25.70 -4.19
C SER A 165 -3.10 25.48 -5.43
N SER A 166 -2.37 24.36 -5.54
CA SER A 166 -1.49 24.10 -6.69
C SER A 166 -2.27 24.12 -8.01
N PRO A 167 -1.76 24.79 -9.07
CA PRO A 167 -2.43 24.84 -10.37
C PRO A 167 -2.48 23.49 -11.07
N SER A 168 -1.58 22.56 -10.72
CA SER A 168 -1.54 21.20 -11.27
C SER A 168 -2.55 20.25 -10.62
N LYS A 169 -3.26 20.70 -9.57
CA LYS A 169 -4.23 19.89 -8.83
C LYS A 169 -5.32 19.32 -9.75
N PRO A 170 -5.59 17.99 -9.72
CA PRO A 170 -6.68 17.42 -10.52
C PRO A 170 -8.04 17.97 -10.10
N SER A 171 -8.87 18.36 -11.07
CA SER A 171 -10.14 19.07 -10.82
C SER A 171 -11.18 18.28 -10.00
N LYS A 172 -11.13 16.94 -10.05
CA LYS A 172 -12.05 16.04 -9.36
C LYS A 172 -11.49 15.44 -8.07
N ILE A 173 -10.31 15.89 -7.63
CA ILE A 173 -9.65 15.28 -6.48
C ILE A 173 -10.40 15.57 -5.18
N GLN A 174 -10.71 14.51 -4.44
CA GLN A 174 -11.17 14.58 -3.06
C GLN A 174 -9.94 14.58 -2.15
N LEU A 175 -9.69 15.71 -1.49
CA LEU A 175 -8.52 15.93 -0.65
C LEU A 175 -8.93 15.92 0.82
N LYS A 176 -8.21 15.18 1.66
CA LYS A 176 -8.36 15.16 3.12
C LYS A 176 -7.01 15.42 3.80
N LEU A 177 -6.93 16.46 4.63
CA LEU A 177 -5.68 16.94 5.27
C LEU A 177 -5.77 17.10 6.80
N ASP A 178 -6.97 16.95 7.36
CA ASP A 178 -7.27 17.15 8.78
C ASP A 178 -7.39 15.82 9.50
#